data_AF-A0AAV3XZJ5-F1
#
_entry.id   AF-A0AAV3XZJ5-F1
#
_cell.length_a   1.000
_cell.length_b   1.000
_cell.length_c   1.000
_cell.angle_alpha   90.00
_cell.angle_beta   90.00
_cell.angle_gamma   90.00
#
_symmetry.space_group_name_H-M   'P 1'
#
loop_
_entity.id
_entity.type
_entity.pdbx_description
1 polymer ?
#
loop_
_entity_poly.entity_id
_entity_poly.type
_entity_poly.pdbx_seq_one_letter_code
_entity_poly.pdbx_strand_id
1 'polypeptide(L)'
;MKTDLRNKQSYCAVQTVFGILNKSPSVTPHRPPPKTRCMPISSVHFISEEPIHTEKLQSAKPVRELTPKKVALRKKLHSARQQFYRLKKISEKLHPAKKPKVSQQEINEILSEHLYDRTLDFVMTQIRMASKSKYGLRWSCMDKSLALSFYLDSPKIYRLLSVLFRLPSVST
;
A
#
# COMPACT_ATOMS: atom_id res chain seq x y z
N MET A 1 -38.43 -49.40 17.05
CA MET A 1 -38.35 -48.21 17.93
C MET A 1 -37.10 -47.43 17.55
N LYS A 2 -37.27 -46.18 17.10
CA LYS A 2 -36.16 -45.28 16.75
C LYS A 2 -35.79 -44.48 18.00
N THR A 3 -34.57 -44.60 18.49
CA THR A 3 -34.05 -43.74 19.57
C THR A 3 -32.97 -42.83 19.02
N ASP A 4 -33.35 -41.56 18.91
CA ASP A 4 -32.55 -40.40 18.54
C ASP A 4 -31.49 -40.14 19.63
N LEU A 5 -30.21 -40.31 19.33
CA LEU A 5 -29.09 -39.87 20.18
C LEU A 5 -28.63 -38.49 19.72
N ARG A 6 -29.43 -37.48 20.07
CA ARG A 6 -28.98 -36.09 20.10
C ARG A 6 -28.46 -35.77 21.51
N ASN A 7 -27.40 -34.98 21.53
CA ASN A 7 -27.00 -34.08 22.62
C ASN A 7 -25.88 -34.58 23.55
N LYS A 8 -24.66 -34.09 23.31
CA LYS A 8 -23.91 -33.17 24.20
C LYS A 8 -22.46 -33.09 23.73
N GLN A 9 -22.18 -32.27 22.72
CA GLN A 9 -20.83 -31.79 22.49
C GLN A 9 -20.72 -30.44 23.21
N SER A 10 -20.07 -30.49 24.37
CA SER A 10 -19.71 -29.32 25.15
C SER A 10 -18.78 -28.46 24.30
N TYR A 11 -19.24 -27.27 23.90
CA TYR A 11 -18.38 -26.31 23.23
C TYR A 11 -17.37 -25.78 24.26
N CYS A 12 -16.13 -26.23 24.17
CA CYS A 12 -15.01 -25.55 24.83
C CYS A 12 -14.99 -24.10 24.32
N ALA A 13 -15.13 -23.16 25.25
CA ALA A 13 -15.02 -21.74 24.96
C ALA A 13 -13.66 -21.46 24.31
N VAL A 14 -13.68 -21.00 23.06
CA VAL A 14 -12.47 -20.51 22.38
C VAL A 14 -12.09 -19.20 23.05
N GLN A 15 -10.96 -19.19 23.75
CA GLN A 15 -10.40 -17.98 24.34
C GLN A 15 -10.01 -17.02 23.20
N THR A 16 -10.69 -15.88 23.10
CA THR A 16 -10.45 -14.87 22.07
C THR A 16 -9.12 -14.15 22.31
N VAL A 17 -8.40 -13.85 21.22
CA VAL A 17 -7.06 -13.25 21.20
C VAL A 17 -6.97 -11.89 21.91
N PHE A 18 -8.11 -11.22 22.15
CA PHE A 18 -8.19 -9.89 22.77
C PHE A 18 -9.12 -9.80 23.99
N GLY A 19 -9.56 -10.93 24.57
CA GLY A 19 -10.29 -10.92 25.84
C GLY A 19 -11.68 -10.26 25.83
N ILE A 20 -12.28 -10.04 24.66
CA ILE A 20 -13.62 -9.42 24.54
C ILE A 20 -14.69 -10.53 24.55
N LEU A 21 -15.64 -10.42 25.49
CA LEU A 21 -16.81 -11.29 25.59
C LEU A 21 -17.80 -10.96 24.45
N ASN A 22 -17.92 -11.85 23.47
CA ASN A 22 -18.90 -11.72 22.39
C ASN A 22 -20.33 -11.89 22.93
N LYS A 23 -21.13 -10.81 22.93
CA LYS A 23 -22.59 -10.92 23.02
C LYS A 23 -23.12 -11.29 21.64
N SER A 24 -23.85 -12.41 21.56
CA SER A 24 -24.50 -12.87 20.33
C SER A 24 -25.44 -11.79 19.77
N PRO A 25 -25.27 -11.33 18.51
CA PRO A 25 -26.21 -10.38 17.92
C PRO A 25 -27.54 -11.07 17.57
N SER A 26 -28.65 -10.45 17.98
CA SER A 26 -30.00 -10.85 17.59
C SER A 26 -30.21 -10.69 16.09
N VAL A 27 -30.65 -11.76 15.43
CA VAL A 27 -30.93 -11.82 14.00
C VAL A 27 -32.14 -10.93 13.68
N THR A 28 -31.95 -9.84 12.94
CA THR A 28 -33.02 -9.15 12.22
C THR A 28 -32.89 -9.42 10.71
N PRO A 29 -34.00 -9.63 9.99
CA PRO A 29 -33.95 -9.97 8.57
C PRO A 29 -33.50 -8.76 7.73
N HIS A 30 -32.42 -8.94 6.98
CA HIS A 30 -31.79 -7.93 6.14
C HIS A 30 -32.63 -7.70 4.87
N ARG A 31 -33.23 -6.51 4.73
CA ARG A 31 -33.81 -6.06 3.45
C ARG A 31 -32.66 -5.64 2.51
N PRO A 32 -32.66 -6.01 1.22
CA PRO A 32 -31.64 -5.53 0.29
C PRO A 32 -31.82 -4.04 0.00
N PRO A 33 -30.73 -3.26 -0.14
CA PRO A 33 -30.82 -1.85 -0.49
C PRO A 33 -31.29 -1.66 -1.94
N PRO A 34 -32.08 -0.61 -2.25
CA PRO A 34 -32.47 -0.30 -3.61
C PRO A 34 -31.23 0.06 -4.45
N LYS A 35 -31.20 -0.41 -5.70
CA LYS A 35 -30.14 -0.12 -6.70
C LYS A 35 -30.10 1.39 -6.96
N THR A 36 -29.11 2.08 -6.41
CA THR A 36 -28.78 3.44 -6.80
C THR A 36 -28.18 3.43 -8.21
N ARG A 37 -28.85 4.11 -9.14
CA ARG A 37 -28.29 4.46 -10.46
C ARG A 37 -27.01 5.26 -10.23
N CYS A 38 -25.90 4.83 -10.83
CA CYS A 38 -24.72 5.66 -10.96
C CYS A 38 -25.09 6.90 -11.79
N MET A 39 -25.02 8.09 -11.18
CA MET A 39 -25.01 9.34 -11.92
C MET A 39 -23.63 9.50 -12.56
N PRO A 40 -23.53 9.93 -13.82
CA PRO A 40 -22.24 10.27 -14.41
C PRO A 40 -21.66 11.48 -13.68
N ILE A 41 -20.37 11.41 -13.36
CA ILE A 41 -19.60 12.56 -12.88
C ILE A 41 -19.63 13.60 -14.00
N SER A 42 -20.38 14.68 -13.79
CA SER A 42 -20.38 15.86 -14.64
C SER A 42 -18.97 16.41 -14.71
N SER A 43 -18.44 16.49 -15.93
CA SER A 43 -17.25 17.23 -16.32
C SER A 43 -17.28 18.63 -15.70
N VAL A 44 -16.30 18.94 -14.85
CA VAL A 44 -16.10 20.29 -14.35
C VAL A 44 -15.84 21.19 -15.56
N HIS A 45 -16.69 22.19 -15.70
CA HIS A 45 -16.62 23.21 -16.73
C HIS A 45 -15.25 23.91 -16.71
N PHE A 46 -14.57 23.76 -17.83
CA PHE A 46 -13.52 24.64 -18.32
C PHE A 46 -14.16 26.03 -18.51
N ILE A 47 -13.73 27.03 -17.75
CA ILE A 47 -14.18 28.41 -17.96
C ILE A 47 -13.50 28.90 -19.22
N SER A 48 -14.32 29.05 -20.26
CA SER A 48 -14.04 29.80 -21.47
C SER A 48 -13.92 31.28 -21.15
N GLU A 49 -12.81 31.89 -21.53
CA GLU A 49 -12.72 33.33 -21.78
C GLU A 49 -12.28 33.45 -23.25
N GLU A 50 -13.24 33.76 -24.12
CA GLU A 50 -13.09 34.19 -25.53
C GLU A 50 -13.42 35.71 -25.58
N PRO A 51 -13.10 36.46 -26.65
CA PRO A 51 -11.78 36.77 -27.19
C PRO A 51 -11.63 38.31 -27.36
N ILE A 52 -10.52 38.92 -26.92
CA ILE A 52 -10.24 40.31 -27.29
C ILE A 52 -9.46 40.32 -28.61
N HIS A 53 -10.19 40.61 -29.70
CA HIS A 53 -9.58 41.11 -30.92
C HIS A 53 -8.96 42.48 -30.66
N THR A 54 -7.64 42.53 -30.51
CA THR A 54 -6.84 43.73 -30.77
C THR A 54 -5.64 43.36 -31.62
N GLU A 55 -5.79 43.72 -32.90
CA GLU A 55 -4.75 44.18 -33.83
C GLU A 55 -3.40 43.44 -33.86
N LYS A 56 -3.20 42.78 -35.01
CA LYS A 56 -1.90 42.44 -35.58
C LYS A 56 -0.94 43.64 -35.49
N LEU A 57 -0.04 43.64 -34.51
CA LEU A 57 1.29 44.19 -34.72
C LEU A 57 2.24 43.04 -35.05
N GLN A 58 2.63 43.02 -36.31
CA GLN A 58 3.73 42.23 -36.84
C GLN A 58 4.98 42.47 -35.99
N SER A 59 5.44 41.43 -35.32
CA SER A 59 6.85 41.29 -34.95
C SER A 59 7.19 39.81 -35.03
N ALA A 60 7.24 39.32 -36.26
CA ALA A 60 8.02 38.12 -36.55
C ALA A 60 9.47 38.43 -36.14
N LYS A 61 9.86 38.01 -34.94
CA LYS A 61 11.28 37.96 -34.60
C LYS A 61 11.90 37.05 -35.66
N PRO A 62 12.91 37.51 -36.40
CA PRO A 62 13.54 36.66 -37.41
C PRO A 62 14.05 35.42 -36.68
N VAL A 63 13.81 34.25 -37.26
CA VAL A 63 14.53 33.02 -36.89
C VAL A 63 16.00 33.36 -37.09
N ARG A 64 16.68 33.82 -36.04
CA ARG A 64 18.11 34.12 -36.09
C ARG A 64 18.78 32.79 -36.34
N GLU A 65 19.13 32.53 -37.61
CA GLU A 65 19.98 31.42 -37.96
C GLU A 65 21.15 31.41 -36.99
N LEU A 66 21.29 30.29 -36.28
CA LEU A 66 22.32 30.17 -35.26
C LEU A 66 23.65 30.24 -36.01
N THR A 67 24.44 31.27 -35.70
CA THR A 67 25.80 31.35 -36.22
C THR A 67 26.51 30.01 -35.94
N PRO A 68 27.39 29.54 -36.85
CA PRO A 68 28.05 28.24 -36.71
C PRO A 68 28.70 28.03 -35.33
N LYS A 69 29.27 29.10 -34.76
CA LYS A 69 29.82 29.15 -33.40
C LYS A 69 28.79 28.83 -32.31
N LYS A 70 27.56 29.35 -32.42
CA LYS A 70 26.48 29.13 -31.45
C LYS A 70 25.91 27.71 -31.53
N VAL A 71 25.87 27.11 -32.72
CA VAL A 71 25.53 25.68 -32.91
C VAL A 71 26.59 24.79 -32.27
N ALA A 72 27.87 25.07 -32.53
CA ALA A 72 28.98 24.33 -31.93
C ALA A 72 28.95 24.41 -30.39
N LEU A 73 28.68 25.59 -29.83
CA LEU A 73 28.57 25.78 -28.38
C LEU A 73 27.41 24.96 -27.79
N ARG A 74 26.23 24.95 -28.44
CA ARG A 74 25.09 24.13 -28.01
C ARG A 74 25.41 22.64 -28.04
N LYS A 75 26.10 22.14 -29.07
CA LYS A 75 26.54 20.75 -29.15
C LYS A 75 27.50 20.39 -28.01
N LYS A 76 28.47 21.25 -27.72
CA LYS A 76 29.39 21.07 -26.57
C LYS A 76 28.64 21.04 -25.25
N LEU A 77 27.69 21.96 -25.04
CA LEU A 77 26.87 22.03 -23.84
C LEU A 77 26.01 20.78 -23.68
N HIS A 78 25.37 20.31 -24.76
CA HIS A 78 24.60 19.08 -24.76
C HIS A 78 25.46 17.86 -24.41
N SER A 79 26.63 17.73 -25.02
CA SER A 79 27.60 16.66 -24.70
C SER A 79 28.02 16.71 -23.23
N ALA A 80 28.37 17.89 -22.71
CA ALA A 80 28.74 18.08 -21.31
C ALA A 80 27.60 17.69 -20.35
N ARG A 81 26.35 18.05 -20.66
CA ARG A 81 25.17 17.63 -19.87
C ARG A 81 24.98 16.12 -19.89
N GLN A 82 25.16 15.47 -21.05
CA GLN A 82 25.06 14.02 -21.14
C GLN A 82 26.16 13.34 -20.32
N GLN A 83 27.41 13.81 -20.40
CA GLN A 83 28.52 13.29 -19.62
C GLN A 83 28.28 13.47 -18.12
N PHE A 84 27.82 14.65 -17.70
CA PHE A 84 27.46 14.92 -16.31
C PHE A 84 26.36 13.98 -15.81
N TYR A 85 25.29 13.79 -16.59
CA TYR A 85 24.21 12.87 -16.25
C TYR A 85 24.71 11.43 -16.10
N ARG A 86 25.57 10.97 -17.02
CA ARG A 86 26.17 9.62 -16.97
C ARG A 86 27.04 9.45 -15.72
N LEU A 87 27.92 10.40 -15.45
CA LEU A 87 28.79 10.39 -14.28
C LEU A 87 27.99 10.43 -12.98
N LYS A 88 26.96 11.28 -12.90
CA LYS A 88 26.04 11.34 -11.74
C LYS A 88 25.35 10.00 -11.50
N LYS A 89 24.85 9.35 -12.55
CA LYS A 89 24.20 8.05 -12.45
C LYS A 89 25.17 6.95 -12.02
N ILE A 90 26.43 7.01 -12.46
CA ILE A 90 27.48 6.09 -12.03
C ILE A 90 27.84 6.36 -10.56
N SER A 91 28.00 7.61 -10.15
CA SER A 91 28.31 7.94 -8.76
C SER A 91 27.20 7.53 -7.81
N GLU A 92 25.93 7.70 -8.19
CA GLU A 92 24.76 7.22 -7.42
C GLU A 92 24.74 5.69 -7.26
N LYS A 93 25.27 4.95 -8.24
CA LYS A 93 25.38 3.48 -8.19
C LYS A 93 26.57 2.99 -7.37
N LEU A 94 27.73 3.65 -7.50
CA LEU A 94 28.95 3.29 -6.80
C LEU A 94 28.91 3.72 -5.33
N HIS A 95 28.32 4.88 -5.08
CA HIS A 95 28.11 5.46 -3.76
C HIS A 95 26.61 5.66 -3.54
N PRO A 96 25.84 4.58 -3.36
CA PRO A 96 24.48 4.75 -2.89
C PRO A 96 24.55 5.50 -1.57
N ALA A 97 23.83 6.62 -1.46
CA ALA A 97 23.74 7.35 -0.20
C ALA A 97 23.43 6.33 0.91
N LYS A 98 24.32 6.23 1.90
CA LYS A 98 24.08 5.38 3.08
C LYS A 98 22.90 5.99 3.82
N LYS A 99 21.68 5.58 3.45
CA LYS A 99 20.51 5.84 4.28
C LYS A 99 20.82 5.21 5.64
N PRO A 100 20.55 5.91 6.77
CA PRO A 100 20.71 5.29 8.07
C PRO A 100 19.90 4.00 8.05
N LYS A 101 20.59 2.87 8.19
CA LYS A 101 19.96 1.56 8.27
C LYS A 101 19.53 1.43 9.72
N VAL A 102 18.29 1.84 10.01
CA VAL A 102 17.69 1.53 11.30
C VAL A 102 17.59 0.01 11.41
N SER A 103 18.18 -0.55 12.46
CA SER A 103 18.15 -2.00 12.69
C SER A 103 16.73 -2.43 13.07
N GLN A 104 16.36 -3.67 12.74
CA GLN A 104 15.10 -4.24 13.27
C GLN A 104 15.11 -4.28 14.80
N GLN A 105 16.28 -4.44 15.41
CA GLN A 105 16.42 -4.44 16.87
C GLN A 105 16.07 -3.06 17.47
N GLU A 106 16.59 -1.98 16.88
CA GLU A 106 16.28 -0.61 17.31
C GLU A 106 14.78 -0.31 17.19
N ILE A 107 14.14 -0.78 16.13
CA ILE A 107 12.67 -0.63 15.97
C ILE A 107 11.93 -1.43 17.05
N ASN A 108 12.40 -2.63 17.37
CA ASN A 108 11.78 -3.47 18.39
C ASN A 108 11.85 -2.81 19.77
N GLU A 109 13.01 -2.28 20.14
CA GLU A 109 13.24 -1.61 21.42
C GLU A 109 12.28 -0.42 21.57
N ILE A 110 12.21 0.47 20.58
CA ILE A 110 11.31 1.63 20.61
C ILE A 110 9.84 1.22 20.69
N LEU A 111 9.43 0.20 19.92
CA LEU A 111 8.02 -0.22 19.91
C LEU A 111 7.63 -1.01 21.16
N SER A 112 8.57 -1.69 21.81
CA SER A 112 8.31 -2.48 23.02
C SER A 112 7.88 -1.63 24.22
N GLU A 113 8.23 -0.34 24.24
CA GLU A 113 7.78 0.61 25.26
C GLU A 113 6.29 0.97 25.14
N HIS A 114 5.68 0.75 23.97
CA HIS A 114 4.33 1.25 23.66
C HIS A 114 3.34 0.15 23.27
N LEU A 115 3.81 -1.04 22.90
CA LEU A 115 2.98 -2.13 22.42
C LEU A 115 3.08 -3.35 23.34
N TYR A 116 1.94 -4.01 23.54
CA TYR A 116 1.90 -5.33 24.18
C TYR A 116 2.55 -6.40 23.29
N ASP A 117 3.14 -7.42 23.91
CA ASP A 117 3.93 -8.47 23.26
C ASP A 117 3.31 -9.04 21.97
N ARG A 118 2.02 -9.42 21.99
CA ARG A 118 1.36 -9.97 20.79
C ARG A 118 1.22 -8.96 19.66
N THR A 119 0.96 -7.71 20.00
CA THR A 119 0.83 -6.62 19.02
C THR A 119 2.20 -6.25 18.46
N LEU A 120 3.23 -6.23 19.32
CA LEU A 120 4.63 -6.05 18.93
C LEU A 120 5.06 -7.13 17.94
N ASP A 121 4.83 -8.41 18.26
CA ASP A 121 5.15 -9.55 17.38
C ASP A 121 4.47 -9.44 16.01
N PHE A 122 3.20 -9.04 16.01
CA PHE A 122 2.46 -8.81 14.77
C PHE A 122 3.07 -7.68 13.95
N VAL A 123 3.34 -6.52 14.56
CA VAL A 123 3.93 -5.34 13.88
C VAL A 123 5.33 -5.67 13.35
N MET A 124 6.16 -6.33 14.14
CA MET A 124 7.50 -6.77 13.74
C MET A 124 7.44 -7.76 12.57
N THR A 125 6.47 -8.66 12.57
CA THR A 125 6.21 -9.53 11.42
C THR A 125 5.81 -8.70 10.20
N GLN A 126 4.88 -7.73 10.31
CA GLN A 126 4.50 -6.89 9.18
C GLN A 126 5.71 -6.13 8.60
N ILE A 127 6.59 -5.59 9.44
CA ILE A 127 7.83 -4.90 9.03
C ILE A 127 8.75 -5.87 8.29
N ARG A 128 8.95 -7.08 8.83
CA ARG A 128 9.75 -8.13 8.19
C ARG A 128 9.18 -8.50 6.81
N MET A 129 7.86 -8.66 6.72
CA MET A 129 7.14 -9.04 5.49
C MET A 129 7.01 -7.88 4.47
N ALA A 130 7.19 -6.63 4.89
CA ALA A 130 7.18 -5.48 3.99
C ALA A 130 8.40 -5.47 3.06
N SER A 131 9.51 -6.08 3.49
CA SER A 131 10.70 -6.23 2.66
C SER A 131 10.45 -7.19 1.49
N LYS A 132 10.82 -6.78 0.28
CA LYS A 132 10.69 -7.62 -0.92
C LYS A 132 11.74 -8.74 -0.87
N SER A 133 11.32 -9.93 -0.44
CA SER A 133 12.13 -11.15 -0.58
C SER A 133 12.00 -11.72 -2.00
N LYS A 134 13.10 -12.24 -2.55
CA LYS A 134 13.08 -13.04 -3.79
C LYS A 134 12.45 -14.42 -3.57
N TYR A 135 12.37 -14.87 -2.32
CA TYR A 135 11.84 -16.16 -1.90
C TYR A 135 10.51 -16.00 -1.17
N GLY A 136 9.74 -17.09 -1.08
CA GLY A 136 8.57 -17.15 -0.21
C GLY A 136 8.91 -16.78 1.24
N LEU A 137 7.91 -16.30 1.97
CA LEU A 137 8.07 -15.85 3.35
C LEU A 137 7.64 -16.96 4.31
N ARG A 138 8.39 -17.13 5.41
CA ARG A 138 8.07 -18.09 6.46
C ARG A 138 7.25 -17.41 7.54
N TRP A 139 6.07 -17.97 7.81
CA TRP A 139 5.17 -17.53 8.88
C TRP A 139 5.53 -18.20 10.20
N SER A 140 5.46 -17.45 11.31
CA SER A 140 5.58 -18.04 12.64
C SER A 140 4.29 -18.78 13.01
N CYS A 141 4.36 -19.68 13.99
CA CYS A 141 3.16 -20.36 14.51
C CYS A 141 2.15 -19.36 15.09
N MET A 142 2.62 -18.25 15.68
CA MET A 142 1.78 -17.19 16.22
C MET A 142 1.05 -16.41 15.12
N ASP A 143 1.72 -16.13 14.00
CA ASP A 143 1.07 -15.48 12.85
C ASP A 143 -0.01 -16.39 12.24
N LYS A 144 0.27 -17.69 12.17
CA LYS A 144 -0.69 -18.68 11.68
C LYS A 144 -1.91 -18.79 12.60
N SER A 145 -1.71 -18.81 13.91
CA SER A 145 -2.82 -18.88 14.87
C SER A 145 -3.67 -17.60 14.85
N LEU A 146 -3.04 -16.42 14.75
CA LEU A 146 -3.75 -15.15 14.58
C LEU A 146 -4.55 -15.13 13.28
N ALA A 147 -3.94 -15.52 12.16
CA ALA A 147 -4.61 -15.59 10.87
C ALA A 147 -5.80 -16.55 10.89
N LEU A 148 -5.63 -17.73 11.50
CA LEU A 148 -6.69 -18.70 11.68
C LEU A 148 -7.83 -18.14 12.53
N SER A 149 -7.53 -17.36 13.58
CA SER A 149 -8.57 -16.73 14.40
C SER A 149 -9.47 -15.79 13.59
N PHE A 150 -8.89 -14.96 12.71
CA PHE A 150 -9.65 -14.09 11.82
C PHE A 150 -10.47 -14.86 10.80
N TYR A 151 -9.90 -15.95 10.27
CA TYR A 151 -10.58 -16.78 9.28
C TYR A 151 -11.79 -17.52 9.88
N LEU A 152 -11.62 -18.08 11.09
CA LEU A 152 -12.68 -18.78 11.82
C LEU A 152 -13.78 -17.84 12.29
N ASP A 153 -13.43 -16.62 12.70
CA ASP A 153 -14.41 -15.60 13.10
C ASP A 153 -15.23 -15.13 11.90
N SER A 154 -14.57 -14.75 10.80
CA SER A 154 -15.25 -14.40 9.56
C SER A 154 -14.31 -14.44 8.35
N PRO A 155 -14.56 -15.34 7.36
CA PRO A 155 -13.78 -15.38 6.13
C PRO A 155 -13.84 -14.06 5.33
N LYS A 156 -14.93 -13.29 5.48
CA LYS A 156 -15.06 -11.98 4.82
C LYS A 156 -14.11 -10.95 5.44
N ILE A 157 -14.01 -10.93 6.77
CA ILE A 157 -13.07 -10.07 7.50
C ILE A 157 -11.64 -10.48 7.16
N TYR A 158 -11.34 -11.78 7.11
CA TYR A 158 -10.04 -12.27 6.69
C TYR A 158 -9.63 -11.74 5.31
N ARG A 159 -10.54 -11.83 4.33
CA ARG A 159 -10.29 -11.30 2.97
C ARG A 159 -10.05 -9.80 3.00
N LEU A 160 -10.81 -9.03 3.77
CA LEU A 160 -10.59 -7.60 3.93
C LEU A 160 -9.22 -7.29 4.56
N LEU A 161 -8.88 -7.95 5.67
CA LEU A 161 -7.62 -7.76 6.37
C LEU A 161 -6.42 -8.18 5.51
N SER A 162 -6.57 -9.21 4.66
CA SER A 162 -5.52 -9.63 3.73
C SER A 162 -5.19 -8.61 2.64
N VAL A 163 -6.06 -7.63 2.40
CA VAL A 163 -5.78 -6.48 1.52
C VAL A 163 -4.93 -5.43 2.25
N LEU A 164 -5.15 -5.25 3.55
CA LEU A 164 -4.50 -4.22 4.36
C LEU A 164 -3.16 -4.70 4.94
N PHE A 165 -3.11 -5.95 5.39
CA PHE A 165 -1.97 -6.55 6.08
C PHE A 165 -1.41 -7.72 5.28
N ARG A 166 -0.12 -8.00 5.51
CA ARG A 166 0.49 -9.25 5.07
C ARG A 166 0.00 -10.35 6.00
N LEU A 167 -0.92 -11.17 5.51
CA LEU A 167 -1.41 -12.38 6.19
C LEU A 167 -1.03 -13.65 5.39
N PRO A 168 -0.98 -14.83 6.05
CA PRO A 168 -0.83 -16.11 5.38
C PRO A 168 -1.88 -16.32 4.28
N SER A 169 -1.59 -17.16 3.30
CA SER A 169 -2.64 -17.63 2.40
C SER A 169 -3.47 -18.70 3.10
N VAL A 170 -4.70 -18.95 2.62
CA VAL A 170 -5.57 -20.02 3.16
C VAL A 170 -4.94 -21.42 3.02
N SER A 171 -3.97 -21.59 2.13
CA SER A 171 -3.30 -22.87 1.84
C SER A 171 -1.94 -23.05 2.53
N THR A 172 -1.52 -22.13 3.41
CA THR A 172 -0.17 -22.08 4.03
C THR A 172 -0.08 -22.77 5.39
#